data_AF-A0A2R6XKD8-F1
#
_entry.id   AF-A0A2R6XKD8-F1
#
_cell.length_a   1.000
_cell.length_b   1.000
_cell.length_c   1.000
_cell.angle_alpha   90.00
_cell.angle_beta   90.00
_cell.angle_gamma   90.00
#
_symmetry.space_group_name_H-M   'P 1'
#
loop_
_entity.id
_entity.type
_entity.pdbx_description
1 polymer ?
#
loop_
_entity_poly.entity_id
_entity_poly.type
_entity_poly.pdbx_seq_one_letter_code
_entity_poly.pdbx_strand_id
1 'polypeptide(L)'
;MATLNNLPIQCCGGRVWTRAKFSSRAAGTESSWVGVQESCRARTRKIELTFAKNTSGLVFCKLIPSERVSALEIRERTATTGVKEFQRPDSLGRFGQFGGQYVPERLEKALMDFEKLYNSVVTTYEFQAELNGLLKDFVGRETPLYFAERLTEHYKRADGTGAQIYLKREDLNHTGAHKINNTLGQALLAKIMGKKRIVAETGAGQHGVATATVCARFGLECVIYMGATDIERQALNVFRMQLLGATVRPVHSGTATLRDAVNEAIMDWVDNVDTTHYILGSVCGPHPFPMVVRDFQSIIGRETRKQALEKWGGKPDILMACCGGGSNAMGLFHEFVDDEEVRLIGLEAGGEGTDTPRHAATLSMGHIGVLHGSLSYMLDDGELFGRHSISAGLDYPGVGPEHSFLKDIGRAEYYSITDAEALAAFQLLSRLEGIIPALETAHALAYLEKLCPTVVDGTKVVINCSGRGDKDVDQAISMLNM
;
A
#
# COMPACT_ATOMS: atom_id res chain seq x y z
N MET A 1 -26.17 53.36 0.26
CA MET A 1 -26.65 52.49 -0.84
C MET A 1 -25.68 52.60 -2.00
N ALA A 2 -24.88 51.57 -2.25
CA ALA A 2 -24.12 51.42 -3.49
C ALA A 2 -24.56 50.10 -4.11
N THR A 3 -25.30 50.19 -5.21
CA THR A 3 -25.75 49.04 -6.01
C THR A 3 -24.56 48.51 -6.80
N LEU A 4 -23.92 47.44 -6.31
CA LEU A 4 -22.98 46.61 -7.06
C LEU A 4 -23.76 45.70 -8.02
N ASN A 5 -24.40 46.30 -9.02
CA ASN A 5 -24.92 45.57 -10.16
C ASN A 5 -23.83 45.60 -11.25
N ASN A 6 -23.33 44.44 -11.65
CA ASN A 6 -22.42 44.18 -12.80
C ASN A 6 -20.90 44.11 -12.51
N LEU A 7 -20.47 43.26 -11.59
CA LEU A 7 -19.11 42.69 -11.64
C LEU A 7 -19.18 41.27 -12.23
N PRO A 8 -18.40 40.93 -13.28
CA PRO A 8 -18.32 39.57 -13.79
C PRO A 8 -17.56 38.69 -12.77
N ILE A 9 -18.19 37.61 -12.31
CA ILE A 9 -17.56 36.62 -11.43
C ILE A 9 -17.19 35.41 -12.29
N GLN A 10 -15.90 35.09 -12.36
CA GLN A 10 -15.38 33.92 -13.07
C GLN A 10 -14.94 32.89 -12.01
N CYS A 11 -15.50 31.68 -12.07
CA CYS A 11 -15.17 30.57 -11.17
C CYS A 11 -14.66 29.37 -11.99
N CYS A 12 -13.82 28.53 -11.38
CA CYS A 12 -13.28 27.30 -12.00
C CYS A 12 -14.40 26.49 -12.67
N GLY A 13 -14.30 26.33 -14.00
CA GLY A 13 -15.32 25.68 -14.83
C GLY A 13 -15.97 26.57 -15.91
N GLY A 14 -15.57 27.84 -16.07
CA GLY A 14 -15.77 28.59 -17.31
C GLY A 14 -17.17 29.14 -17.62
N ARG A 15 -18.10 29.25 -16.66
CA ARG A 15 -19.43 29.87 -16.87
C ARG A 15 -19.63 31.15 -16.06
N VAL A 16 -20.17 32.18 -16.72
CA VAL A 16 -20.46 33.52 -16.18
C VAL A 16 -21.91 33.59 -15.66
N TRP A 17 -22.11 34.10 -14.45
CA TRP A 17 -23.44 34.21 -13.81
C TRP A 17 -23.95 35.66 -13.81
N THR A 18 -25.25 35.89 -14.09
CA THR A 18 -25.76 37.24 -14.39
C THR A 18 -26.62 37.94 -13.33
N ARG A 19 -27.12 37.31 -12.24
CA ARG A 19 -27.89 38.06 -11.21
C ARG A 19 -27.82 37.43 -9.80
N ALA A 20 -27.35 38.19 -8.81
CA ALA A 20 -27.50 37.88 -7.38
C ALA A 20 -28.11 39.10 -6.65
N LYS A 21 -29.06 38.87 -5.73
CA LYS A 21 -29.60 39.90 -4.82
C LYS A 21 -28.88 39.78 -3.47
N PHE A 22 -28.36 40.88 -2.95
CA PHE A 22 -27.62 40.93 -1.68
C PHE A 22 -28.40 41.71 -0.61
N SER A 23 -28.38 41.25 0.64
CA SER A 23 -28.76 42.05 1.81
C SER A 23 -27.60 42.11 2.80
N SER A 24 -27.36 43.29 3.38
CA SER A 24 -26.27 43.52 4.33
C SER A 24 -26.70 43.18 5.75
N ARG A 25 -25.87 42.44 6.51
CA ARG A 25 -25.90 42.47 7.98
C ARG A 25 -24.65 43.22 8.45
N ALA A 26 -24.84 44.23 9.29
CA ALA A 26 -23.74 44.97 9.90
C ALA A 26 -23.40 44.33 11.26
N ALA A 27 -22.20 43.76 11.39
CA ALA A 27 -21.54 43.51 12.66
C ALA A 27 -20.02 43.39 12.42
N GLY A 28 -19.25 44.36 12.91
CA GLY A 28 -17.78 44.29 12.98
C GLY A 28 -17.03 44.52 11.65
N THR A 29 -15.72 44.77 11.72
CA THR A 29 -14.81 45.26 10.67
C THR A 29 -14.60 44.34 9.45
N GLU A 30 -15.44 43.35 9.24
CA GLU A 30 -15.50 42.52 8.03
C GLU A 30 -16.91 42.60 7.43
N SER A 31 -17.03 43.16 6.23
CA SER A 31 -18.29 43.17 5.49
C SER A 31 -18.56 41.78 4.90
N SER A 32 -19.26 40.93 5.65
CA SER A 32 -19.79 39.66 5.17
C SER A 32 -21.13 39.87 4.44
N TRP A 33 -21.29 39.25 3.27
CA TRP A 33 -22.52 39.31 2.47
C TRP A 33 -23.09 37.90 2.35
N VAL A 34 -24.34 37.70 2.78
CA VAL A 34 -25.03 36.40 2.68
C VAL A 34 -26.07 36.49 1.56
N GLY A 35 -25.91 35.68 0.52
CA GLY A 35 -26.91 35.49 -0.53
C GLY A 35 -27.57 34.12 -0.39
N VAL A 36 -28.90 34.06 -0.43
CA VAL A 36 -29.66 32.80 -0.47
C VAL A 36 -30.34 32.71 -1.84
N GLN A 37 -30.14 31.60 -2.55
CA GLN A 37 -30.90 31.30 -3.78
C GLN A 37 -32.09 30.40 -3.44
N GLU A 38 -33.27 30.76 -3.93
CA GLU A 38 -34.38 29.84 -4.11
C GLU A 38 -34.33 29.20 -5.50
N SER A 39 -34.29 27.86 -5.50
CA SER A 39 -34.48 26.93 -6.62
C SER A 39 -33.29 26.70 -7.58
N CYS A 40 -32.77 25.47 -7.50
CA CYS A 40 -32.33 24.68 -8.64
C CYS A 40 -32.76 23.22 -8.36
N ARG A 41 -33.59 22.62 -9.22
CA ARG A 41 -34.12 21.27 -9.05
C ARG A 41 -33.01 20.23 -9.26
N ALA A 42 -32.30 19.88 -8.18
CA ALA A 42 -31.70 18.58 -7.86
C ALA A 42 -30.63 18.79 -6.78
N ARG A 43 -30.91 18.30 -5.55
CA ARG A 43 -30.08 18.40 -4.33
C ARG A 43 -29.91 19.82 -3.80
N THR A 44 -30.74 20.18 -2.82
CA THR A 44 -30.52 21.33 -1.93
C THR A 44 -29.21 21.17 -1.17
N ARG A 45 -28.16 21.91 -1.57
CA ARG A 45 -27.02 22.24 -0.71
C ARG A 45 -27.07 23.74 -0.44
N LYS A 46 -27.05 24.13 0.84
CA LYS A 46 -26.82 25.54 1.20
C LYS A 46 -25.36 25.86 0.85
N ILE A 47 -25.14 26.90 0.07
CA ILE A 47 -23.79 27.38 -0.25
C ILE A 47 -23.60 28.69 0.51
N GLU A 48 -22.63 28.73 1.41
CA GLU A 48 -22.17 29.96 2.04
C GLU A 48 -21.00 30.52 1.22
N LEU A 49 -21.10 31.78 0.83
CA LEU A 49 -20.04 32.51 0.14
C LEU A 49 -19.47 33.56 1.09
N THR A 50 -18.19 33.45 1.44
CA THR A 50 -17.49 34.45 2.25
C THR A 50 -16.58 35.27 1.35
N PHE A 51 -16.67 36.60 1.42
CA PHE A 51 -15.83 37.51 0.64
C PHE A 51 -14.85 38.22 1.59
N ALA A 52 -13.55 37.96 1.44
CA ALA A 52 -12.50 38.71 2.13
C ALA A 52 -11.86 39.71 1.16
N LYS A 53 -11.72 40.97 1.58
CA LYS A 53 -11.09 42.03 0.79
C LYS A 53 -9.62 42.09 1.19
N ASN A 54 -8.70 41.66 0.32
CA ASN A 54 -7.27 41.89 0.56
C ASN A 54 -6.83 43.23 -0.07
N THR A 55 -5.70 43.78 0.36
CA THR A 55 -5.16 45.10 -0.02
C THR A 55 -4.91 45.29 -1.52
N SER A 56 -5.01 44.23 -2.32
CA SER A 56 -4.88 44.23 -3.78
C SER A 56 -6.22 44.27 -4.55
N GLY A 57 -7.37 44.40 -3.88
CA GLY A 57 -8.67 44.55 -4.55
C GLY A 57 -9.24 43.29 -5.21
N LEU A 58 -8.59 42.13 -5.04
CA LEU A 58 -9.07 40.83 -5.51
C LEU A 58 -10.04 40.20 -4.50
N VAL A 59 -11.15 39.66 -5.02
CA VAL A 59 -12.18 38.96 -4.26
C VAL A 59 -12.05 37.47 -4.53
N PHE A 60 -11.71 36.68 -3.50
CA PHE A 60 -11.62 35.22 -3.61
C PHE A 60 -12.94 34.56 -3.23
N CYS A 61 -13.35 33.54 -3.98
CA CYS A 61 -14.49 32.69 -3.69
C CYS A 61 -13.99 31.37 -3.12
N LYS A 62 -14.36 31.04 -1.87
CA LYS A 62 -14.05 29.76 -1.23
C LYS A 62 -15.33 28.93 -1.15
N LEU A 63 -15.35 27.77 -1.80
CA LEU A 63 -16.41 26.77 -1.63
C LEU A 63 -16.22 26.09 -0.27
N ILE A 64 -17.14 26.32 0.66
CA ILE A 64 -17.18 25.61 1.94
C ILE A 64 -18.28 24.53 1.82
N PRO A 65 -17.96 23.24 2.03
CA PRO A 65 -18.99 22.20 2.09
C PRO A 65 -19.94 22.48 3.25
N SER A 66 -21.24 22.54 2.99
CA SER A 66 -22.24 22.50 4.07
C SER A 66 -22.34 21.08 4.60
N GLU A 67 -22.25 20.96 5.93
CA GLU A 67 -22.29 19.74 6.76
C GLU A 67 -20.95 19.00 6.87
N ARG A 68 -20.26 19.28 7.99
CA ARG A 68 -19.37 18.31 8.62
C ARG A 68 -20.25 17.12 9.03
N VAL A 69 -20.26 16.05 8.24
CA VAL A 69 -20.43 14.73 8.83
C VAL A 69 -19.23 14.58 9.75
N SER A 70 -19.47 14.51 11.05
CA SER A 70 -18.36 14.43 11.99
C SER A 70 -17.60 13.13 11.73
N ALA A 71 -16.27 13.12 11.90
CA ALA A 71 -15.50 11.86 11.85
C ALA A 71 -16.05 10.80 12.83
N LEU A 72 -16.80 11.24 13.85
CA LEU A 72 -17.58 10.40 14.75
C LEU A 72 -18.73 9.66 14.04
N GLU A 73 -19.54 10.33 13.22
CA GLU A 73 -20.69 9.71 12.53
C GLU A 73 -20.27 8.70 11.45
N ILE A 74 -19.10 8.90 10.83
CA ILE A 74 -18.51 7.90 9.91
C ILE A 74 -18.03 6.68 10.69
N ARG A 75 -17.35 6.88 11.83
CA ARG A 75 -16.91 5.81 12.74
C ARG A 75 -18.08 5.00 13.30
N GLU A 76 -19.16 5.66 13.71
CA GLU A 76 -20.35 4.99 14.26
C GLU A 76 -21.07 4.12 13.21
N ARG A 77 -21.06 4.52 11.93
CA ARG A 77 -21.63 3.69 10.84
C ARG A 77 -20.73 2.52 10.43
N THR A 78 -19.40 2.65 10.55
CA THR A 78 -18.45 1.58 10.19
C THR A 78 -18.30 0.54 11.30
N ALA A 79 -18.56 0.89 12.56
CA ALA A 79 -18.43 -0.03 13.69
C ALA A 79 -19.49 -1.16 13.75
N THR A 80 -20.58 -1.06 12.98
CA THR A 80 -21.70 -2.03 13.01
C THR A 80 -21.93 -2.78 11.70
N THR A 81 -21.14 -2.51 10.66
CA THR A 81 -21.33 -3.11 9.32
C THR A 81 -20.23 -4.14 9.04
N GLY A 82 -20.62 -5.39 8.81
CA GLY A 82 -19.69 -6.49 8.55
C GLY A 82 -18.96 -6.31 7.20
N VAL A 83 -17.75 -6.86 7.08
CA VAL A 83 -16.90 -6.70 5.88
C VAL A 83 -17.59 -7.16 4.57
N LYS A 84 -18.53 -8.10 4.68
CA LYS A 84 -19.34 -8.65 3.58
C LYS A 84 -20.33 -7.65 2.98
N GLU A 85 -20.65 -6.58 3.68
CA GLU A 85 -21.60 -5.55 3.22
C GLU A 85 -20.95 -4.54 2.26
N PHE A 86 -19.62 -4.56 2.13
CA PHE A 86 -18.87 -3.64 1.27
C PHE A 86 -18.41 -4.33 -0.02
N GLN A 87 -18.66 -3.68 -1.15
CA GLN A 87 -17.95 -3.99 -2.39
C GLN A 87 -16.50 -3.50 -2.29
N ARG A 88 -15.51 -4.33 -2.66
CA ARG A 88 -14.09 -4.09 -2.39
C ARG A 88 -13.21 -4.29 -3.64
N PRO A 89 -12.91 -3.24 -4.41
CA PRO A 89 -13.40 -1.87 -4.28
C PRO A 89 -14.83 -1.66 -4.82
N ASP A 90 -15.45 -0.54 -4.48
CA ASP A 90 -16.68 -0.04 -5.11
C ASP A 90 -16.43 0.50 -6.53
N SER A 91 -17.48 0.98 -7.20
CA SER A 91 -17.39 1.53 -8.56
C SER A 91 -16.57 2.81 -8.69
N LEU A 92 -16.17 3.44 -7.58
CA LEU A 92 -15.28 4.59 -7.54
C LEU A 92 -13.84 4.19 -7.16
N GLY A 93 -13.55 2.89 -7.10
CA GLY A 93 -12.24 2.39 -6.71
C GLY A 93 -11.95 2.52 -5.22
N ARG A 94 -12.99 2.56 -4.37
CA ARG A 94 -12.85 2.78 -2.92
C ARG A 94 -13.15 1.54 -2.09
N PHE A 95 -12.47 1.42 -0.96
CA PHE A 95 -12.72 0.45 0.11
C PHE A 95 -13.31 1.23 1.29
N GLY A 96 -14.64 1.25 1.39
CA GLY A 96 -15.32 2.20 2.27
C GLY A 96 -14.97 3.64 1.86
N GLN A 97 -14.32 4.40 2.74
CA GLN A 97 -13.86 5.77 2.42
C GLN A 97 -12.50 5.82 1.69
N PHE A 98 -11.68 4.78 1.80
CA PHE A 98 -10.29 4.77 1.35
C PHE A 98 -10.15 4.40 -0.13
N GLY A 99 -9.03 4.74 -0.78
CA GLY A 99 -8.77 4.40 -2.18
C GLY A 99 -9.07 5.56 -3.11
N GLY A 100 -9.74 5.29 -4.23
CA GLY A 100 -10.08 6.29 -5.25
C GLY A 100 -8.92 6.67 -6.18
N GLN A 101 -9.15 7.70 -6.99
CA GLN A 101 -8.20 8.25 -7.95
C GLN A 101 -7.99 9.74 -7.66
N TYR A 102 -6.88 10.08 -7.01
CA TYR A 102 -6.50 11.45 -6.69
C TYR A 102 -5.30 11.86 -7.54
N VAL A 103 -5.49 11.91 -8.85
CA VAL A 103 -4.44 12.13 -9.84
C VAL A 103 -4.83 13.23 -10.83
N PRO A 104 -3.87 13.79 -11.60
CA PRO A 104 -4.19 14.72 -12.68
C PRO A 104 -5.04 14.06 -13.78
N GLU A 105 -5.86 14.86 -14.48
CA GLU A 105 -6.79 14.42 -15.54
C GLU A 105 -6.12 13.53 -16.61
N ARG A 106 -4.85 13.81 -16.97
CA ARG A 106 -4.10 13.01 -17.95
C ARG A 106 -3.92 11.54 -17.50
N LEU A 107 -3.74 11.30 -16.21
CA LEU A 107 -3.62 9.94 -15.66
C LEU A 107 -4.97 9.25 -15.48
N GLU A 108 -6.05 9.99 -15.24
CA GLU A 108 -7.38 9.40 -15.05
C GLU A 108 -7.77 8.53 -16.24
N LYS A 109 -7.60 9.05 -17.47
CA LYS A 109 -7.91 8.28 -18.69
C LYS A 109 -7.07 7.00 -18.78
N ALA A 110 -5.77 7.09 -18.52
CA ALA A 110 -4.87 5.94 -18.59
C ALA A 110 -5.22 4.86 -17.56
N LEU A 111 -5.61 5.27 -16.36
CA LEU A 111 -6.07 4.37 -15.30
C LEU A 111 -7.41 3.71 -15.67
N MET A 112 -8.36 4.47 -16.25
CA MET A 112 -9.63 3.91 -16.72
C MET A 112 -9.43 2.90 -17.85
N ASP A 113 -8.55 3.19 -18.81
CA ASP A 113 -8.25 2.28 -19.90
C ASP A 113 -7.52 1.02 -19.39
N PHE A 114 -6.64 1.18 -18.40
CA PHE A 114 -5.99 0.07 -17.71
C PHE A 114 -7.00 -0.81 -16.96
N GLU A 115 -7.92 -0.22 -16.19
CA GLU A 115 -8.97 -0.94 -15.47
C GLU A 115 -9.89 -1.72 -16.43
N LYS A 116 -10.35 -1.08 -17.50
CA LYS A 116 -11.20 -1.73 -18.51
C LYS A 116 -10.53 -2.94 -19.12
N LEU A 117 -9.24 -2.82 -19.45
CA LEU A 117 -8.48 -3.95 -19.99
C LEU A 117 -8.32 -5.04 -18.93
N TYR A 118 -7.90 -4.68 -17.71
CA TYR A 118 -7.74 -5.64 -16.62
C TYR A 118 -9.00 -6.49 -16.43
N ASN A 119 -10.16 -5.83 -16.31
CA ASN A 119 -11.45 -6.49 -16.12
C ASN A 119 -11.85 -7.38 -17.30
N SER A 120 -11.42 -7.06 -18.53
CA SER A 120 -11.79 -7.85 -19.71
C SER A 120 -10.88 -9.06 -19.93
N VAL A 121 -9.65 -9.05 -19.42
CA VAL A 121 -8.66 -10.10 -19.71
C VAL A 121 -8.36 -11.01 -18.52
N VAL A 122 -8.37 -10.51 -17.28
CA VAL A 122 -7.81 -11.25 -16.15
C VAL A 122 -8.57 -12.55 -15.85
N THR A 123 -9.87 -12.62 -16.16
CA THR A 123 -10.71 -13.82 -15.94
C THR A 123 -10.75 -14.76 -17.14
N THR A 124 -10.10 -14.42 -18.25
CA THR A 124 -10.08 -15.26 -19.46
C THR A 124 -9.22 -16.50 -19.23
N TYR A 125 -9.58 -17.60 -19.89
CA TYR A 125 -8.84 -18.86 -19.79
C TYR A 125 -7.40 -18.68 -20.30
N GLU A 126 -7.22 -17.95 -21.40
CA GLU A 126 -5.94 -17.71 -22.04
C GLU A 126 -4.97 -16.96 -21.12
N PHE A 127 -5.43 -15.88 -20.49
CA PHE A 127 -4.61 -15.12 -19.54
C PHE A 127 -4.24 -15.96 -18.31
N GLN A 128 -5.22 -16.66 -17.73
CA GLN A 128 -4.99 -17.50 -16.56
C GLN A 128 -4.06 -18.68 -16.88
N ALA A 129 -4.18 -19.29 -18.05
CA ALA A 129 -3.30 -20.38 -18.48
C ALA A 129 -1.86 -19.89 -18.66
N GLU A 130 -1.65 -18.74 -19.31
CA GLU A 130 -0.31 -18.15 -19.46
C GLU A 130 0.30 -17.76 -18.11
N LEU A 131 -0.46 -17.04 -17.26
CA LEU A 131 0.00 -16.64 -15.94
C LEU A 131 0.32 -17.85 -15.05
N ASN A 132 -0.56 -18.83 -14.98
CA ASN A 132 -0.35 -20.03 -14.14
C ASN A 132 0.84 -20.88 -14.65
N GLY A 133 1.02 -20.98 -15.97
CA GLY A 133 2.21 -21.63 -16.55
C GLY A 133 3.51 -20.94 -16.13
N LEU A 134 3.54 -19.61 -16.15
CA LEU A 134 4.70 -18.83 -15.71
C LEU A 134 4.90 -18.89 -14.19
N LEU A 135 3.85 -18.79 -13.39
CA LEU A 135 3.93 -18.92 -11.93
C LEU A 135 4.49 -20.30 -11.54
N LYS A 136 4.09 -21.36 -12.24
CA LYS A 136 4.61 -22.70 -12.00
C LYS A 136 6.05 -22.86 -12.46
N ASP A 137 6.31 -22.68 -13.76
CA ASP A 137 7.56 -23.12 -14.39
C ASP A 137 8.67 -22.07 -14.30
N PHE A 138 8.33 -20.78 -14.22
CA PHE A 138 9.30 -19.68 -14.14
C PHE A 138 9.50 -19.17 -12.70
N VAL A 139 8.43 -19.10 -11.90
CA VAL A 139 8.53 -18.64 -10.50
C VAL A 139 8.79 -19.79 -9.53
N GLY A 140 8.23 -20.98 -9.77
CA GLY A 140 8.38 -22.15 -8.89
C GLY A 140 7.22 -22.35 -7.91
N ARG A 141 6.02 -21.84 -8.23
CA ARG A 141 4.82 -22.01 -7.39
C ARG A 141 4.22 -23.43 -7.51
N GLU A 142 3.51 -23.94 -6.51
CA GLU A 142 3.14 -23.32 -5.23
C GLU A 142 4.31 -23.25 -4.24
N THR A 143 4.37 -22.21 -3.42
CA THR A 143 5.39 -22.12 -2.35
C THR A 143 4.97 -22.99 -1.15
N PRO A 144 5.90 -23.64 -0.43
CA PRO A 144 5.55 -24.45 0.73
C PRO A 144 4.90 -23.69 1.89
N LEU A 145 3.98 -24.36 2.60
CA LEU A 145 3.56 -24.02 3.96
C LEU A 145 4.36 -24.87 4.96
N TYR A 146 5.44 -24.30 5.48
CA TYR A 146 6.45 -24.99 6.26
C TYR A 146 6.10 -24.96 7.76
N PHE A 147 6.13 -26.10 8.45
CA PHE A 147 5.97 -26.15 9.91
C PHE A 147 7.33 -25.87 10.56
N ALA A 148 7.44 -24.76 11.29
CA ALA A 148 8.67 -24.34 11.95
C ALA A 148 8.77 -25.02 13.32
N GLU A 149 9.24 -26.26 13.34
CA GLU A 149 9.26 -27.14 14.51
C GLU A 149 10.07 -26.54 15.67
N ARG A 150 11.28 -26.03 15.40
CA ARG A 150 12.18 -25.53 16.44
C ARG A 150 11.75 -24.16 16.96
N LEU A 151 11.18 -23.32 16.11
CA LEU A 151 10.55 -22.07 16.48
C LEU A 151 9.27 -22.31 17.29
N THR A 152 8.46 -23.29 16.90
CA THR A 152 7.28 -23.72 17.65
C THR A 152 7.68 -24.20 19.05
N GLU A 153 8.71 -25.04 19.15
CA GLU A 153 9.22 -25.51 20.44
C GLU A 153 9.76 -24.37 21.30
N HIS A 154 10.46 -23.40 20.69
CA HIS A 154 10.98 -22.22 21.39
C HIS A 154 9.88 -21.40 22.09
N TYR A 155 8.72 -21.28 21.47
CA TYR A 155 7.59 -20.49 21.99
C TYR A 155 6.60 -21.28 22.85
N LYS A 156 6.85 -22.57 23.11
CA LYS A 156 6.03 -23.31 24.07
C LYS A 156 6.20 -22.73 25.48
N ARG A 157 5.10 -22.70 26.21
CA ARG A 157 5.08 -22.38 27.63
C ARG A 157 5.69 -23.53 28.43
N ALA A 158 6.04 -23.26 29.68
CA ALA A 158 6.68 -24.23 30.57
C ALA A 158 5.85 -25.51 30.81
N ASP A 159 4.53 -25.45 30.60
CA ASP A 159 3.61 -26.59 30.67
C ASP A 159 3.52 -27.40 29.37
N GLY A 160 4.33 -27.06 28.35
CA GLY A 160 4.36 -27.71 27.05
C GLY A 160 3.29 -27.24 26.06
N THR A 161 2.41 -26.31 26.47
CA THR A 161 1.35 -25.76 25.61
C THR A 161 1.85 -24.59 24.78
N GLY A 162 1.27 -24.35 23.60
CA GLY A 162 1.62 -23.20 22.78
C GLY A 162 1.03 -23.20 21.38
N ALA A 163 1.36 -22.16 20.63
CA ALA A 163 1.01 -22.04 19.22
C ALA A 163 1.79 -23.05 18.37
N GLN A 164 1.23 -23.43 17.22
CA GLN A 164 1.95 -24.11 16.15
C GLN A 164 2.24 -23.11 15.03
N ILE A 165 3.52 -22.92 14.72
CA ILE A 165 3.99 -21.84 13.85
C ILE A 165 4.30 -22.41 12.47
N TYR A 166 3.70 -21.79 11.45
CA TYR A 166 3.88 -22.12 10.05
C TYR A 166 4.38 -20.92 9.26
N LEU A 167 5.28 -21.15 8.32
CA LEU A 167 5.82 -20.13 7.43
C LEU A 167 5.31 -20.38 6.01
N LYS A 168 4.62 -19.39 5.43
CA LYS A 168 4.31 -19.39 3.99
C LYS A 168 5.54 -18.88 3.24
N ARG A 169 6.23 -19.78 2.52
CA ARG A 169 7.62 -19.61 2.05
C ARG A 169 7.77 -18.80 0.75
N GLU A 170 7.29 -17.56 0.73
CA GLU A 170 7.46 -16.65 -0.42
C GLU A 170 8.92 -16.22 -0.67
N ASP A 171 9.82 -16.48 0.29
CA ASP A 171 11.27 -16.34 0.18
C ASP A 171 11.90 -17.29 -0.86
N LEU A 172 11.21 -18.39 -1.17
CA LEU A 172 11.65 -19.40 -2.15
C LEU A 172 11.25 -19.09 -3.59
N ASN A 173 10.43 -18.07 -3.82
CA ASN A 173 10.08 -17.66 -5.17
C ASN A 173 11.33 -17.31 -5.98
N HIS A 174 11.25 -17.46 -7.31
CA HIS A 174 12.20 -16.80 -8.20
C HIS A 174 12.32 -15.31 -7.85
N THR A 175 13.51 -14.76 -7.99
CA THR A 175 13.97 -13.44 -7.47
C THR A 175 14.08 -13.31 -5.95
N GLY A 176 13.36 -14.11 -5.16
CA GLY A 176 13.52 -14.25 -3.70
C GLY A 176 12.49 -13.55 -2.82
N ALA A 177 11.36 -13.13 -3.39
CA ALA A 177 10.29 -12.50 -2.65
C ALA A 177 8.94 -12.59 -3.38
N HIS A 178 7.85 -12.33 -2.66
CA HIS A 178 6.48 -12.26 -3.19
C HIS A 178 6.29 -11.26 -4.35
N LYS A 179 7.19 -10.28 -4.54
CA LYS A 179 7.03 -9.21 -5.53
C LYS A 179 6.88 -9.73 -6.97
N ILE A 180 7.48 -10.87 -7.28
CA ILE A 180 7.44 -11.47 -8.62
C ILE A 180 6.02 -11.84 -9.07
N ASN A 181 5.11 -12.16 -8.14
CA ASN A 181 3.71 -12.50 -8.46
C ASN A 181 3.02 -11.33 -9.16
N ASN A 182 3.17 -10.13 -8.59
CA ASN A 182 2.59 -8.89 -9.09
C ASN A 182 3.25 -8.44 -10.41
N THR A 183 4.58 -8.41 -10.45
CA THR A 183 5.31 -7.91 -11.63
C THR A 183 5.03 -8.76 -12.85
N LEU A 184 4.90 -10.08 -12.68
CA LEU A 184 4.58 -11.01 -13.76
C LEU A 184 3.18 -10.75 -14.33
N GLY A 185 2.17 -10.62 -13.46
CA GLY A 185 0.81 -10.29 -13.89
C GLY A 185 0.72 -8.95 -14.62
N GLN A 186 1.32 -7.89 -14.07
CA GLN A 186 1.32 -6.58 -14.70
C GLN A 186 2.14 -6.52 -16.00
N ALA A 187 3.26 -7.24 -16.09
CA ALA A 187 4.05 -7.30 -17.33
C ALA A 187 3.28 -8.04 -18.46
N LEU A 188 2.50 -9.07 -18.12
CA LEU A 188 1.58 -9.70 -19.08
C LEU A 188 0.50 -8.72 -19.56
N LEU A 189 -0.11 -7.96 -18.65
CA LEU A 189 -1.07 -6.91 -19.03
C LEU A 189 -0.41 -5.86 -19.94
N ALA A 190 0.81 -5.41 -19.61
CA ALA A 190 1.55 -4.45 -20.43
C ALA A 190 1.81 -4.96 -21.86
N LYS A 191 2.11 -6.26 -22.02
CA LYS A 191 2.23 -6.89 -23.35
C LYS A 191 0.91 -6.84 -24.11
N ILE A 192 -0.20 -7.17 -23.46
CA ILE A 192 -1.54 -7.14 -24.07
C ILE A 192 -1.92 -5.71 -24.47
N MET A 193 -1.54 -4.71 -23.66
CA MET A 193 -1.68 -3.28 -23.97
C MET A 193 -0.78 -2.82 -25.13
N GLY A 194 0.15 -3.66 -25.61
CA GLY A 194 1.13 -3.30 -26.63
C GLY A 194 2.24 -2.35 -26.14
N LYS A 195 2.38 -2.16 -24.82
CA LYS A 195 3.40 -1.29 -24.22
C LYS A 195 4.77 -1.93 -24.39
N LYS A 196 5.77 -1.10 -24.70
CA LYS A 196 7.15 -1.57 -24.98
C LYS A 196 8.14 -1.20 -23.89
N ARG A 197 7.74 -0.28 -23.01
CA ARG A 197 8.56 0.26 -21.93
C ARG A 197 7.84 0.13 -20.61
N ILE A 198 8.58 -0.25 -19.58
CA ILE A 198 8.15 -0.37 -18.21
C ILE A 198 8.93 0.63 -17.35
N VAL A 199 8.22 1.33 -16.49
CA VAL A 199 8.80 2.07 -15.37
C VAL A 199 8.36 1.43 -14.06
N ALA A 200 9.21 1.48 -13.05
CA ALA A 200 8.87 1.13 -11.67
C ALA A 200 9.76 1.89 -10.69
N GLU A 201 9.34 1.95 -9.44
CA GLU A 201 10.08 2.43 -8.29
C GLU A 201 10.76 1.26 -7.56
N THR A 202 11.73 1.54 -6.69
CA THR A 202 12.16 0.56 -5.68
C THR A 202 12.88 1.23 -4.51
N GLY A 203 12.73 0.66 -3.31
CA GLY A 203 13.48 1.01 -2.09
C GLY A 203 14.54 -0.06 -1.85
N ALA A 204 14.18 -1.14 -1.13
CA ALA A 204 15.04 -2.32 -0.89
C ALA A 204 15.57 -3.07 -2.14
N GLY A 205 15.25 -2.62 -3.35
CA GLY A 205 15.69 -3.23 -4.62
C GLY A 205 14.88 -4.46 -5.08
N GLN A 206 14.14 -5.14 -4.21
CA GLN A 206 13.43 -6.38 -4.58
C GLN A 206 12.34 -6.20 -5.65
N HIS A 207 11.55 -5.12 -5.57
CA HIS A 207 10.55 -4.81 -6.61
C HIS A 207 11.23 -4.45 -7.94
N GLY A 208 12.30 -3.66 -7.89
CA GLY A 208 13.10 -3.33 -9.06
C GLY A 208 13.71 -4.55 -9.73
N VAL A 209 14.28 -5.48 -8.96
CA VAL A 209 14.80 -6.76 -9.48
C VAL A 209 13.68 -7.61 -10.09
N ALA A 210 12.54 -7.76 -9.41
CA ALA A 210 11.40 -8.52 -9.94
C ALA A 210 10.87 -7.92 -11.25
N THR A 211 10.80 -6.59 -11.34
CA THR A 211 10.39 -5.87 -12.54
C THR A 211 11.40 -6.04 -13.68
N ALA A 212 12.70 -5.88 -13.39
CA ALA A 212 13.76 -6.12 -14.35
C ALA A 212 13.75 -7.56 -14.89
N THR A 213 13.52 -8.55 -14.02
CA THR A 213 13.44 -9.97 -14.39
C THR A 213 12.31 -10.23 -15.38
N VAL A 214 11.10 -9.74 -15.11
CA VAL A 214 9.96 -9.96 -16.02
C VAL A 214 10.11 -9.17 -17.33
N CYS A 215 10.71 -7.98 -17.29
CA CYS A 215 11.00 -7.21 -18.49
C CYS A 215 12.01 -7.92 -19.38
N ALA A 216 13.11 -8.44 -18.80
CA ALA A 216 14.10 -9.24 -19.53
C ALA A 216 13.45 -10.48 -20.16
N ARG A 217 12.59 -11.17 -19.42
CA ARG A 217 11.87 -12.37 -19.89
C ARG A 217 10.94 -12.09 -21.06
N PHE A 218 10.35 -10.89 -21.11
CA PHE A 218 9.37 -10.50 -22.14
C PHE A 218 9.93 -9.57 -23.22
N GLY A 219 11.21 -9.19 -23.14
CA GLY A 219 11.83 -8.28 -24.09
C GLY A 219 11.26 -6.85 -24.02
N LEU A 220 10.95 -6.38 -22.80
CA LEU A 220 10.47 -5.02 -22.55
C LEU A 220 11.63 -4.12 -22.09
N GLU A 221 11.65 -2.87 -22.53
CA GLU A 221 12.56 -1.87 -21.96
C GLU A 221 12.17 -1.61 -20.50
N CYS A 222 13.15 -1.57 -19.59
CA CYS A 222 12.92 -1.42 -18.17
C CYS A 222 13.73 -0.26 -17.57
N VAL A 223 13.03 0.67 -16.94
CA VAL A 223 13.62 1.80 -16.21
C VAL A 223 13.15 1.74 -14.76
N ILE A 224 14.09 1.62 -13.84
CA ILE A 224 13.82 1.56 -12.39
C ILE A 224 14.29 2.85 -11.73
N TYR A 225 13.40 3.55 -11.05
CA TYR A 225 13.73 4.68 -10.20
C TYR A 225 14.05 4.19 -8.79
N MET A 226 15.15 4.68 -8.23
CA MET A 226 15.60 4.27 -6.89
C MET A 226 16.25 5.46 -6.19
N GLY A 227 15.90 5.67 -4.92
CA GLY A 227 16.50 6.74 -4.12
C GLY A 227 18.02 6.58 -4.02
N ALA A 228 18.77 7.67 -4.12
CA ALA A 228 20.24 7.61 -4.08
C ALA A 228 20.76 6.99 -2.77
N THR A 229 20.10 7.27 -1.64
CA THR A 229 20.41 6.67 -0.33
C THR A 229 20.18 5.16 -0.34
N ASP A 230 19.14 4.69 -1.03
CA ASP A 230 18.83 3.27 -1.14
C ASP A 230 19.80 2.54 -2.08
N ILE A 231 20.28 3.21 -3.15
CA ILE A 231 21.28 2.65 -4.08
C ILE A 231 22.56 2.27 -3.36
N GLU A 232 23.05 3.12 -2.46
CA GLU A 232 24.26 2.85 -1.66
C GLU A 232 24.06 1.64 -0.75
N ARG A 233 22.92 1.56 -0.06
CA ARG A 233 22.59 0.47 0.87
C ARG A 233 22.31 -0.86 0.19
N GLN A 234 21.88 -0.85 -1.07
CA GLN A 234 21.36 -2.01 -1.79
C GLN A 234 22.12 -2.28 -3.10
N ALA A 235 23.44 -2.06 -3.09
CA ALA A 235 24.32 -2.20 -4.25
C ALA A 235 24.18 -3.56 -4.95
N LEU A 236 23.98 -4.65 -4.20
CA LEU A 236 23.74 -5.98 -4.76
C LEU A 236 22.51 -6.01 -5.68
N ASN A 237 21.40 -5.42 -5.25
CA ASN A 237 20.17 -5.40 -6.05
C ASN A 237 20.28 -4.44 -7.23
N VAL A 238 21.00 -3.33 -7.09
CA VAL A 238 21.31 -2.41 -8.21
C VAL A 238 22.06 -3.16 -9.32
N PHE A 239 23.12 -3.88 -8.95
CA PHE A 239 23.89 -4.68 -9.89
C PHE A 239 23.03 -5.77 -10.56
N ARG A 240 22.18 -6.48 -9.79
CA ARG A 240 21.24 -7.48 -10.34
C ARG A 240 20.29 -6.88 -11.37
N MET A 241 19.74 -5.69 -11.13
CA MET A 241 18.87 -5.00 -12.08
C MET A 241 19.61 -4.66 -13.39
N GLN A 242 20.84 -4.15 -13.29
CA GLN A 242 21.66 -3.83 -14.46
C GLN A 242 22.05 -5.08 -15.25
N LEU A 243 22.38 -6.19 -14.57
CA LEU A 243 22.66 -7.48 -15.20
C LEU A 243 21.46 -8.02 -15.99
N LEU A 244 20.24 -7.73 -15.53
CA LEU A 244 18.99 -8.05 -16.22
C LEU A 244 18.65 -7.07 -17.35
N GLY A 245 19.51 -6.08 -17.63
CA GLY A 245 19.34 -5.11 -18.72
C GLY A 245 18.46 -3.91 -18.37
N ALA A 246 18.09 -3.73 -17.10
CA ALA A 246 17.33 -2.55 -16.67
C ALA A 246 18.23 -1.32 -16.48
N THR A 247 17.70 -0.15 -16.80
CA THR A 247 18.33 1.13 -16.47
C THR A 247 17.91 1.56 -15.07
N VAL A 248 18.86 1.67 -14.14
CA VAL A 248 18.60 2.18 -12.78
C VAL A 248 18.87 3.69 -12.75
N ARG A 249 17.84 4.50 -12.44
CA ARG A 249 17.91 5.96 -12.37
C ARG A 249 17.92 6.41 -10.90
N PRO A 250 19.03 7.03 -10.43
CA PRO A 250 19.11 7.54 -9.07
C PRO A 250 18.20 8.76 -8.90
N VAL A 251 17.49 8.82 -7.77
CA VAL A 251 16.66 9.96 -7.37
C VAL A 251 17.33 10.67 -6.20
N HIS A 252 17.65 11.95 -6.41
CA HIS A 252 18.33 12.81 -5.43
C HIS A 252 17.40 13.85 -4.78
N SER A 253 16.15 13.96 -5.25
CA SER A 253 15.15 14.86 -4.69
C SER A 253 14.69 14.36 -3.31
N GLY A 254 14.20 15.30 -2.48
CA GLY A 254 13.63 14.97 -1.17
C GLY A 254 14.63 14.31 -0.22
N THR A 255 14.26 13.17 0.35
CA THR A 255 15.13 12.37 1.23
C THR A 255 15.95 11.34 0.46
N ALA A 256 15.81 11.30 -0.86
CA ALA A 256 16.44 10.35 -1.75
C ALA A 256 16.14 8.89 -1.34
N THR A 257 14.87 8.61 -1.00
CA THR A 257 14.36 7.28 -0.59
C THR A 257 13.21 6.81 -1.50
N LEU A 258 12.60 5.66 -1.16
CA LEU A 258 11.46 5.06 -1.87
C LEU A 258 10.34 6.06 -2.22
N ARG A 259 9.97 6.98 -1.32
CA ARG A 259 8.91 7.97 -1.60
C ARG A 259 9.27 8.83 -2.82
N ASP A 260 10.49 9.33 -2.87
CA ASP A 260 10.94 10.20 -3.96
C ASP A 260 11.05 9.41 -5.27
N ALA A 261 11.47 8.14 -5.20
CA ALA A 261 11.45 7.23 -6.34
C ALA A 261 10.03 6.98 -6.90
N VAL A 262 9.01 6.85 -6.03
CA VAL A 262 7.61 6.76 -6.46
C VAL A 262 7.18 8.02 -7.21
N ASN A 263 7.54 9.20 -6.69
CA ASN A 263 7.20 10.47 -7.34
C ASN A 263 7.79 10.57 -8.75
N GLU A 264 9.08 10.28 -8.91
CA GLU A 264 9.75 10.31 -10.22
C GLU A 264 9.19 9.26 -11.20
N ALA A 265 8.89 8.05 -10.72
CA ALA A 265 8.27 7.01 -11.55
C ALA A 265 6.87 7.41 -12.04
N ILE A 266 6.06 8.03 -11.17
CA ILE A 266 4.74 8.56 -11.55
C ILE A 266 4.90 9.68 -12.58
N MET A 267 5.84 10.61 -12.39
CA MET A 267 6.06 11.70 -13.35
C MET A 267 6.52 11.20 -14.72
N ASP A 268 7.47 10.25 -14.77
CA ASP A 268 7.86 9.59 -16.03
C ASP A 268 6.65 8.94 -16.71
N TRP A 269 5.82 8.25 -15.94
CA TRP A 269 4.63 7.60 -16.49
C TRP A 269 3.61 8.60 -17.03
N VAL A 270 3.38 9.72 -16.34
CA VAL A 270 2.50 10.81 -16.82
C VAL A 270 2.97 11.31 -18.19
N ASP A 271 4.26 11.50 -18.35
CA ASP A 271 4.84 12.06 -19.58
C ASP A 271 4.81 11.06 -20.74
N ASN A 272 4.99 9.76 -20.44
CA ASN A 272 5.18 8.70 -21.43
C ASN A 272 4.03 7.67 -21.48
N VAL A 273 2.83 8.06 -21.04
CA VAL A 273 1.68 7.16 -20.81
C VAL A 273 1.26 6.32 -22.02
N ASP A 274 1.48 6.83 -23.24
CA ASP A 274 1.09 6.17 -24.48
C ASP A 274 1.98 4.95 -24.81
N THR A 275 3.26 4.99 -24.45
CA THR A 275 4.25 3.93 -24.77
C THR A 275 4.67 3.11 -23.55
N THR A 276 4.46 3.66 -22.36
CA THR A 276 4.98 3.13 -21.10
C THR A 276 3.86 2.62 -20.18
N HIS A 277 4.11 1.48 -19.52
CA HIS A 277 3.31 1.03 -18.38
C HIS A 277 4.10 1.19 -17.09
N TYR A 278 3.43 1.65 -16.03
CA TYR A 278 4.02 1.73 -14.69
C TYR A 278 3.62 0.50 -13.89
N ILE A 279 4.61 -0.31 -13.48
CA ILE A 279 4.37 -1.44 -12.57
C ILE A 279 4.57 -0.95 -11.14
N LEU A 280 3.46 -0.55 -10.51
CA LEU A 280 3.44 -0.14 -9.10
C LEU A 280 3.69 -1.35 -8.19
N GLY A 281 4.59 -1.19 -7.21
CA GLY A 281 5.16 -2.30 -6.46
C GLY A 281 4.41 -2.80 -5.22
N SER A 282 3.29 -2.17 -4.86
CA SER A 282 2.50 -2.51 -3.67
C SER A 282 1.00 -2.26 -3.86
N VAL A 283 0.16 -2.61 -2.88
CA VAL A 283 -1.30 -2.32 -2.91
C VAL A 283 -1.61 -0.86 -2.61
N CYS A 284 -0.76 0.06 -3.08
CA CYS A 284 -0.86 1.51 -2.91
C CYS A 284 -1.23 2.18 -4.24
N GLY A 285 -1.28 3.52 -4.25
CA GLY A 285 -1.52 4.28 -5.47
C GLY A 285 -3.01 4.42 -5.81
N PRO A 286 -3.33 5.08 -6.93
CA PRO A 286 -4.70 5.27 -7.38
C PRO A 286 -5.30 3.94 -7.86
N HIS A 287 -6.63 3.83 -7.78
CA HIS A 287 -7.35 2.76 -8.49
C HIS A 287 -6.97 2.76 -9.99
N PRO A 288 -6.74 1.59 -10.64
CA PRO A 288 -7.00 0.23 -10.15
C PRO A 288 -5.81 -0.48 -9.46
N PHE A 289 -4.67 0.20 -9.22
CA PHE A 289 -3.46 -0.48 -8.73
C PHE A 289 -3.66 -1.27 -7.42
N PRO A 290 -4.29 -0.73 -6.35
CA PRO A 290 -4.51 -1.51 -5.13
C PRO A 290 -5.24 -2.84 -5.37
N MET A 291 -6.27 -2.84 -6.23
CA MET A 291 -7.04 -4.03 -6.59
C MET A 291 -6.19 -5.00 -7.43
N VAL A 292 -5.55 -4.52 -8.49
CA VAL A 292 -4.75 -5.34 -9.41
C VAL A 292 -3.59 -6.02 -8.67
N VAL A 293 -2.87 -5.27 -7.84
CA VAL A 293 -1.72 -5.81 -7.10
C VAL A 293 -2.18 -6.84 -6.08
N ARG A 294 -3.29 -6.60 -5.39
CA ARG A 294 -3.88 -7.57 -4.46
C ARG A 294 -4.25 -8.85 -5.18
N ASP A 295 -4.95 -8.76 -6.31
CA ASP A 295 -5.45 -9.92 -7.04
C ASP A 295 -4.28 -10.79 -7.54
N PHE A 296 -3.19 -10.19 -8.01
CA PHE A 296 -1.99 -10.95 -8.37
C PHE A 296 -1.22 -11.50 -7.17
N GLN A 297 -1.34 -10.90 -5.99
CA GLN A 297 -0.76 -11.42 -4.75
C GLN A 297 -1.66 -12.43 -4.04
N SER A 298 -2.95 -12.52 -4.37
CA SER A 298 -3.92 -13.37 -3.66
C SER A 298 -3.63 -14.87 -3.80
N ILE A 299 -2.77 -15.24 -4.74
CA ILE A 299 -2.26 -16.62 -4.86
C ILE A 299 -1.61 -17.10 -3.56
N ILE A 300 -1.02 -16.21 -2.76
CA ILE A 300 -0.41 -16.52 -1.47
C ILE A 300 -1.48 -17.07 -0.50
N GLY A 301 -2.60 -16.35 -0.35
CA GLY A 301 -3.73 -16.77 0.48
C GLY A 301 -4.42 -18.04 -0.04
N ARG A 302 -4.65 -18.14 -1.35
CA ARG A 302 -5.27 -19.32 -1.98
C ARG A 302 -4.47 -20.60 -1.74
N GLU A 303 -3.16 -20.55 -1.96
CA GLU A 303 -2.28 -21.68 -1.66
C GLU A 303 -2.24 -21.99 -0.16
N THR A 304 -2.20 -20.95 0.69
CA THR A 304 -2.22 -21.14 2.15
C THR A 304 -3.50 -21.86 2.60
N ARG A 305 -4.67 -21.46 2.09
CA ARG A 305 -5.95 -22.13 2.40
C ARG A 305 -5.92 -23.60 1.99
N LYS A 306 -5.51 -23.87 0.75
CA LYS A 306 -5.39 -25.23 0.22
C LYS A 306 -4.46 -26.08 1.09
N GLN A 307 -3.27 -25.56 1.39
CA GLN A 307 -2.24 -26.27 2.15
C GLN A 307 -2.63 -26.47 3.63
N ALA A 308 -3.34 -25.51 4.23
CA ALA A 308 -3.90 -25.64 5.58
C ALA A 308 -4.95 -26.75 5.66
N LEU A 309 -5.85 -26.80 4.68
CA LEU A 309 -6.85 -27.85 4.56
C LEU A 309 -6.21 -29.23 4.41
N GLU A 310 -5.16 -29.34 3.59
CA GLU A 310 -4.41 -30.59 3.40
C GLU A 310 -3.66 -31.04 4.67
N LYS A 311 -3.10 -30.10 5.45
CA LYS A 311 -2.25 -30.43 6.61
C LYS A 311 -3.04 -30.71 7.88
N TRP A 312 -4.13 -29.98 8.13
CA TRP A 312 -4.89 -30.10 9.38
C TRP A 312 -6.41 -30.02 9.21
N GLY A 313 -6.91 -30.11 7.97
CA GLY A 313 -8.34 -30.22 7.69
C GLY A 313 -9.15 -28.93 7.93
N GLY A 314 -8.48 -27.77 8.04
CA GLY A 314 -9.15 -26.53 8.39
C GLY A 314 -8.43 -25.27 7.90
N LYS A 315 -8.77 -24.14 8.53
CA LYS A 315 -8.17 -22.83 8.27
C LYS A 315 -7.09 -22.54 9.32
N PRO A 316 -6.17 -21.59 9.08
CA PRO A 316 -5.35 -21.01 10.12
C PRO A 316 -6.21 -20.27 11.15
N ASP A 317 -5.76 -20.17 12.39
CA ASP A 317 -6.42 -19.33 13.40
C ASP A 317 -5.95 -17.87 13.30
N ILE A 318 -4.67 -17.67 12.96
CA ILE A 318 -4.03 -16.36 12.87
C ILE A 318 -3.15 -16.30 11.62
N LEU A 319 -3.30 -15.21 10.85
CA LEU A 319 -2.44 -14.84 9.76
C LEU A 319 -1.62 -13.60 10.13
N MET A 320 -0.31 -13.65 9.93
CA MET A 320 0.61 -12.56 10.23
C MET A 320 1.46 -12.21 9.01
N ALA A 321 1.65 -10.91 8.78
CA ALA A 321 2.48 -10.42 7.68
C ALA A 321 3.01 -9.02 7.99
N CYS A 322 4.20 -8.69 7.48
CA CYS A 322 4.73 -7.33 7.59
C CYS A 322 3.99 -6.36 6.65
N CYS A 323 3.87 -5.11 7.05
CA CYS A 323 3.07 -4.10 6.36
C CYS A 323 3.89 -2.82 6.15
N GLY A 324 4.51 -2.71 4.97
CA GLY A 324 4.96 -1.43 4.41
C GLY A 324 3.81 -0.83 3.62
N GLY A 325 3.91 -0.86 2.28
CA GLY A 325 2.74 -0.59 1.43
C GLY A 325 1.66 -1.69 1.47
N GLY A 326 1.97 -2.89 1.97
CA GLY A 326 0.98 -3.94 2.30
C GLY A 326 0.80 -5.10 1.32
N SER A 327 1.50 -5.17 0.18
CA SER A 327 1.18 -6.19 -0.86
C SER A 327 1.25 -7.65 -0.43
N ASN A 328 2.25 -8.01 0.39
CA ASN A 328 2.39 -9.38 0.88
C ASN A 328 1.30 -9.73 1.91
N ALA A 329 0.97 -8.76 2.77
CA ALA A 329 -0.04 -8.92 3.80
C ALA A 329 -1.42 -9.08 3.16
N MET A 330 -1.80 -8.19 2.26
CA MET A 330 -3.05 -8.31 1.54
C MET A 330 -3.11 -9.59 0.68
N GLY A 331 -2.01 -10.00 0.04
CA GLY A 331 -1.95 -11.27 -0.69
C GLY A 331 -2.24 -12.50 0.17
N LEU A 332 -1.77 -12.50 1.43
CA LEU A 332 -2.08 -13.55 2.40
C LEU A 332 -3.51 -13.42 2.95
N PHE A 333 -3.93 -12.20 3.29
CA PHE A 333 -5.20 -11.95 3.99
C PHE A 333 -6.42 -12.06 3.11
N HIS A 334 -6.32 -11.63 1.83
CA HIS A 334 -7.48 -11.40 0.97
C HIS A 334 -8.42 -12.60 0.90
N GLU A 335 -7.86 -13.80 0.78
CA GLU A 335 -8.59 -15.07 0.73
C GLU A 335 -9.42 -15.32 2.00
N PHE A 336 -8.99 -14.82 3.16
CA PHE A 336 -9.58 -15.06 4.48
C PHE A 336 -10.34 -13.86 5.06
N VAL A 337 -10.49 -12.77 4.31
CA VAL A 337 -11.17 -11.56 4.83
C VAL A 337 -12.60 -11.86 5.27
N ASP A 338 -13.31 -12.77 4.59
CA ASP A 338 -14.69 -13.12 4.92
C ASP A 338 -14.82 -14.22 5.99
N ASP A 339 -13.69 -14.80 6.42
CA ASP A 339 -13.58 -15.77 7.51
C ASP A 339 -13.30 -15.02 8.83
N GLU A 340 -14.36 -14.52 9.47
CA GLU A 340 -14.27 -13.65 10.66
C GLU A 340 -13.60 -14.33 11.86
N GLU A 341 -13.58 -15.66 11.90
CA GLU A 341 -12.86 -16.44 12.91
C GLU A 341 -11.34 -16.39 12.75
N VAL A 342 -10.83 -16.05 11.55
CA VAL A 342 -9.40 -15.96 11.26
C VAL A 342 -8.90 -14.57 11.59
N ARG A 343 -7.99 -14.45 12.56
CA ARG A 343 -7.37 -13.17 12.93
C ARG A 343 -6.35 -12.75 11.88
N LEU A 344 -6.39 -11.48 11.49
CA LEU A 344 -5.48 -10.89 10.50
C LEU A 344 -4.62 -9.84 11.19
N ILE A 345 -3.30 -10.03 11.21
CA ILE A 345 -2.36 -9.19 11.96
C ILE A 345 -1.29 -8.64 11.01
N GLY A 346 -1.28 -7.33 10.79
CA GLY A 346 -0.26 -6.60 10.04
C GLY A 346 0.80 -5.98 10.95
N LEU A 347 2.08 -6.13 10.61
CA LEU A 347 3.19 -5.64 11.44
C LEU A 347 3.95 -4.53 10.72
N GLU A 348 3.89 -3.32 11.26
CA GLU A 348 4.55 -2.12 10.72
C GLU A 348 5.93 -1.91 11.35
N ALA A 349 6.79 -1.14 10.67
CA ALA A 349 8.09 -0.78 11.21
C ALA A 349 7.97 0.33 12.27
N GLY A 350 8.23 -0.03 13.51
CA GLY A 350 8.34 0.89 14.66
C GLY A 350 9.66 1.65 14.72
N GLY A 351 10.64 1.32 13.88
CA GLY A 351 11.94 2.00 13.82
C GLY A 351 12.65 1.99 15.18
N GLU A 352 13.04 3.15 15.68
CA GLU A 352 13.66 3.30 17.02
C GLU A 352 12.64 3.33 18.17
N GLY A 353 11.34 3.33 17.85
CA GLY A 353 10.23 3.39 18.81
C GLY A 353 9.13 4.33 18.32
N THR A 354 7.87 3.96 18.54
CA THR A 354 6.70 4.78 18.14
C THR A 354 6.47 6.00 19.04
N ASP A 355 7.20 6.10 20.14
CA ASP A 355 7.31 7.28 21.01
C ASP A 355 8.34 8.30 20.49
N THR A 356 9.08 7.95 19.43
CA THR A 356 10.04 8.82 18.74
C THR A 356 9.50 9.20 17.36
N PRO A 357 10.00 10.26 16.70
CA PRO A 357 9.66 10.55 15.30
C PRO A 357 10.33 9.57 14.31
N ARG A 358 11.08 8.57 14.79
CA ARG A 358 11.91 7.68 13.98
C ARG A 358 11.25 6.31 13.78
N HIS A 359 10.14 6.29 13.07
CA HIS A 359 9.39 5.07 12.74
C HIS A 359 8.72 5.16 11.36
N ALA A 360 8.16 4.06 10.88
CA ALA A 360 7.27 4.00 9.71
C ALA A 360 5.93 3.30 10.03
N ALA A 361 5.46 3.44 11.28
CA ALA A 361 4.22 2.83 11.78
C ALA A 361 2.95 3.61 11.34
N THR A 362 2.64 3.55 10.06
CA THR A 362 1.65 4.41 9.38
C THR A 362 0.22 4.25 9.90
N LEU A 363 -0.29 3.02 10.04
CA LEU A 363 -1.64 2.75 10.53
C LEU A 363 -1.75 3.00 12.04
N SER A 364 -0.66 2.80 12.77
CA SER A 364 -0.60 2.96 14.22
C SER A 364 -0.54 4.44 14.63
N MET A 365 0.26 5.26 13.93
CA MET A 365 0.57 6.64 14.33
C MET A 365 0.08 7.71 13.33
N GLY A 366 -0.29 7.32 12.12
CA GLY A 366 -0.65 8.24 11.05
C GLY A 366 -2.08 8.78 11.12
N HIS A 367 -2.37 9.65 10.15
CA HIS A 367 -3.68 10.26 9.95
C HIS A 367 -4.19 9.99 8.52
N ILE A 368 -5.47 10.25 8.27
CA ILE A 368 -6.06 10.04 6.95
C ILE A 368 -5.68 11.20 6.03
N GLY A 369 -5.07 10.88 4.89
CA GLY A 369 -4.62 11.86 3.90
C GLY A 369 -4.52 11.28 2.49
N VAL A 370 -4.23 12.13 1.53
CA VAL A 370 -4.03 11.74 0.13
C VAL A 370 -2.54 11.69 -0.15
N LEU A 371 -2.03 10.51 -0.50
CA LEU A 371 -0.63 10.29 -0.88
C LEU A 371 -0.55 9.39 -2.10
N HIS A 372 0.30 9.78 -3.06
CA HIS A 372 0.57 9.02 -4.29
C HIS A 372 -0.69 8.54 -5.04
N GLY A 373 -1.77 9.32 -5.00
CA GLY A 373 -2.97 9.09 -5.81
C GLY A 373 -4.13 8.36 -5.13
N SER A 374 -4.04 8.00 -3.84
CA SER A 374 -5.18 7.46 -3.09
C SER A 374 -5.34 8.08 -1.70
N LEU A 375 -6.58 8.04 -1.19
CA LEU A 375 -6.89 8.37 0.20
C LEU A 375 -6.59 7.14 1.09
N SER A 376 -5.72 7.30 2.07
CA SER A 376 -5.30 6.22 2.99
C SER A 376 -4.80 6.82 4.31
N TYR A 377 -4.37 5.98 5.27
CA TYR A 377 -3.50 6.46 6.34
C TYR A 377 -2.12 6.81 5.79
N MET A 378 -1.55 7.89 6.33
CA MET A 378 -0.19 8.35 6.04
C MET A 378 0.42 9.05 7.25
N LEU A 379 1.75 9.09 7.31
CA LEU A 379 2.52 9.94 8.21
C LEU A 379 2.67 11.34 7.60
N ASP A 380 2.77 12.38 8.44
CA ASP A 380 2.89 13.77 8.01
C ASP A 380 4.24 14.08 7.33
N ASP A 381 4.20 14.99 6.36
CA ASP A 381 5.41 15.48 5.68
C ASP A 381 6.36 16.23 6.63
N GLY A 382 5.86 16.79 7.75
CA GLY A 382 6.67 17.45 8.78
C GLY A 382 7.64 16.50 9.52
N GLU A 383 7.45 15.19 9.39
CA GLU A 383 8.27 14.13 10.01
C GLU A 383 9.23 13.45 9.00
N LEU A 384 9.35 13.98 7.77
CA LEU A 384 10.19 13.42 6.69
C LEU A 384 11.66 13.20 7.08
N PHE A 385 12.19 14.00 8.00
CA PHE A 385 13.59 13.89 8.46
C PHE A 385 13.77 12.93 9.64
N GLY A 386 12.67 12.51 10.29
CA GLY A 386 12.68 11.55 11.40
C GLY A 386 12.47 10.11 10.93
N ARG A 387 11.60 9.89 9.92
CA ARG A 387 11.15 8.55 9.51
C ARG A 387 12.31 7.55 9.37
N HIS A 388 12.14 6.37 9.98
CA HIS A 388 13.17 5.36 9.99
C HIS A 388 12.60 3.95 10.09
N SER A 389 13.25 3.04 9.38
CA SER A 389 13.22 1.61 9.62
C SER A 389 14.56 1.03 9.19
N ILE A 390 15.02 0.01 9.92
CA ILE A 390 16.12 -0.85 9.50
C ILE A 390 15.81 -1.53 8.14
N SER A 391 14.53 -1.76 7.84
CA SER A 391 14.07 -2.45 6.65
C SER A 391 13.60 -1.46 5.58
N ALA A 392 14.37 -1.31 4.51
CA ALA A 392 14.04 -0.39 3.41
C ALA A 392 12.70 -0.72 2.72
N GLY A 393 12.22 -1.96 2.79
CA GLY A 393 10.92 -2.35 2.23
C GLY A 393 9.71 -1.91 3.08
N LEU A 394 9.93 -1.55 4.35
CA LEU A 394 8.90 -1.04 5.26
C LEU A 394 9.01 0.48 5.48
N ASP A 395 10.11 1.11 5.07
CA ASP A 395 10.33 2.55 5.18
C ASP A 395 9.49 3.36 4.15
N TYR A 396 8.17 3.32 4.31
CA TYR A 396 7.20 3.99 3.46
C TYR A 396 6.19 4.76 4.35
N PRO A 397 5.87 6.03 4.04
CA PRO A 397 5.04 6.86 4.93
C PRO A 397 3.54 6.70 4.68
N GLY A 398 3.15 5.81 3.77
CA GLY A 398 1.76 5.51 3.45
C GLY A 398 1.46 4.03 3.62
N VAL A 399 0.23 3.65 3.31
CA VAL A 399 -0.20 2.25 3.31
C VAL A 399 -1.29 2.04 2.28
N GLY A 400 -1.49 0.81 1.82
CA GLY A 400 -2.57 0.50 0.88
C GLY A 400 -3.97 0.81 1.45
N PRO A 401 -4.89 1.37 0.64
CA PRO A 401 -6.20 1.80 1.12
C PRO A 401 -7.08 0.66 1.66
N GLU A 402 -6.92 -0.57 1.15
CA GLU A 402 -7.67 -1.71 1.69
C GLU A 402 -7.19 -2.08 3.11
N HIS A 403 -5.92 -1.87 3.46
CA HIS A 403 -5.46 -2.03 4.85
C HIS A 403 -6.08 -1.00 5.78
N SER A 404 -6.12 0.28 5.35
CA SER A 404 -6.80 1.37 6.06
C SER A 404 -8.26 1.05 6.32
N PHE A 405 -8.95 0.52 5.31
CA PHE A 405 -10.32 0.04 5.44
C PHE A 405 -10.46 -1.09 6.46
N LEU A 406 -9.65 -2.16 6.35
CA LEU A 406 -9.69 -3.29 7.26
C LEU A 406 -9.38 -2.89 8.72
N LYS A 407 -8.50 -1.90 8.93
CA LYS A 407 -8.24 -1.31 10.23
C LYS A 407 -9.49 -0.61 10.79
N ASP A 408 -10.08 0.29 10.03
CA ASP A 408 -11.18 1.14 10.51
C ASP A 408 -12.44 0.33 10.84
N ILE A 409 -12.70 -0.77 10.12
CA ILE A 409 -13.82 -1.68 10.44
C ILE A 409 -13.47 -2.73 11.49
N GLY A 410 -12.25 -2.74 12.02
CA GLY A 410 -11.79 -3.70 13.02
C GLY A 410 -11.59 -5.13 12.50
N ARG A 411 -11.51 -5.33 11.18
CA ARG A 411 -11.32 -6.66 10.58
C ARG A 411 -9.86 -7.14 10.66
N ALA A 412 -8.90 -6.22 10.61
CA ALA A 412 -7.48 -6.52 10.77
C ALA A 412 -6.85 -5.68 11.88
N GLU A 413 -5.95 -6.30 12.63
CA GLU A 413 -5.18 -5.70 13.71
C GLU A 413 -3.82 -5.25 13.16
N TYR A 414 -3.30 -4.11 13.63
CA TYR A 414 -1.99 -3.61 13.22
C TYR A 414 -1.16 -3.22 14.44
N TYR A 415 0.10 -3.66 14.46
CA TYR A 415 1.03 -3.40 15.54
C TYR A 415 2.39 -2.95 14.97
N SER A 416 3.17 -2.24 15.77
CA SER A 416 4.53 -1.84 15.42
C SER A 416 5.59 -2.76 16.05
N ILE A 417 6.70 -2.92 15.33
CA ILE A 417 7.89 -3.67 15.77
C ILE A 417 9.13 -2.82 15.55
N THR A 418 9.91 -2.64 16.60
CA THR A 418 11.16 -1.87 16.56
C THR A 418 12.25 -2.58 15.78
N ASP A 419 13.26 -1.83 15.34
CA ASP A 419 14.40 -2.36 14.60
C ASP A 419 15.18 -3.41 15.43
N ALA A 420 15.29 -3.19 16.74
CA ALA A 420 15.94 -4.13 17.66
C ALA A 420 15.18 -5.46 17.77
N GLU A 421 13.85 -5.41 17.88
CA GLU A 421 12.99 -6.59 17.90
C GLU A 421 13.07 -7.36 16.58
N ALA A 422 13.04 -6.66 15.44
CA ALA A 422 13.17 -7.28 14.12
C ALA A 422 14.55 -7.95 13.95
N LEU A 423 15.64 -7.30 14.37
CA LEU A 423 16.98 -7.85 14.27
C LEU A 423 17.17 -9.08 15.18
N ALA A 424 16.53 -9.10 16.36
CA ALA A 424 16.51 -10.28 17.22
C ALA A 424 15.78 -11.45 16.56
N ALA A 425 14.61 -11.21 15.96
CA ALA A 425 13.84 -12.22 15.25
C ALA A 425 14.55 -12.74 13.99
N PHE A 426 15.26 -11.87 13.27
CA PHE A 426 16.12 -12.24 12.14
C PHE A 426 17.16 -13.28 12.54
N GLN A 427 17.87 -13.03 13.65
CA GLN A 427 18.84 -13.98 14.20
C GLN A 427 18.18 -15.25 14.72
N LEU A 428 17.05 -15.13 15.41
CA LEU A 428 16.35 -16.25 16.03
C LEU A 428 15.92 -17.27 14.96
N LEU A 429 15.24 -16.83 13.90
CA LEU A 429 14.84 -17.75 12.82
C LEU A 429 16.06 -18.37 12.13
N SER A 430 17.10 -17.57 11.88
CA SER A 430 18.34 -18.05 11.26
C SER A 430 18.99 -19.17 12.08
N ARG A 431 19.02 -19.05 13.41
CA ARG A 431 19.63 -20.05 14.31
C ARG A 431 18.73 -21.26 14.55
N LEU A 432 17.41 -21.06 14.63
CA LEU A 432 16.48 -22.13 14.95
C LEU A 432 16.14 -22.96 13.72
N GLU A 433 15.83 -22.33 12.59
CA GLU A 433 15.30 -23.04 11.41
C GLU A 433 16.25 -23.05 10.21
N GLY A 434 17.43 -22.40 10.31
CA GLY A 434 18.36 -22.29 9.18
C GLY A 434 17.79 -21.48 8.01
N ILE A 435 16.81 -20.62 8.28
CA ILE A 435 16.18 -19.74 7.29
C ILE A 435 16.60 -18.32 7.63
N ILE A 436 17.30 -17.66 6.70
CA ILE A 436 17.67 -16.24 6.83
C ILE A 436 16.52 -15.41 6.22
N PRO A 437 15.63 -14.82 7.05
CA PRO A 437 14.47 -14.09 6.54
C PRO A 437 14.90 -12.70 6.06
N ALA A 438 14.16 -12.08 5.15
CA ALA A 438 14.30 -10.64 4.93
C ALA A 438 14.00 -9.86 6.22
N LEU A 439 14.65 -8.72 6.44
CA LEU A 439 14.37 -7.88 7.62
C LEU A 439 12.89 -7.44 7.67
N GLU A 440 12.23 -7.29 6.53
CA GLU A 440 10.79 -7.07 6.41
C GLU A 440 10.02 -8.22 7.09
N THR A 441 10.34 -9.47 6.73
CA THR A 441 9.72 -10.67 7.31
C THR A 441 10.02 -10.79 8.80
N ALA A 442 11.22 -10.39 9.23
CA ALA A 442 11.63 -10.43 10.62
C ALA A 442 10.73 -9.56 11.53
N HIS A 443 10.16 -8.47 11.01
CA HIS A 443 9.15 -7.69 11.75
C HIS A 443 7.91 -8.52 12.07
N ALA A 444 7.42 -9.32 11.12
CA ALA A 444 6.28 -10.20 11.39
C ALA A 444 6.63 -11.26 12.45
N LEU A 445 7.83 -11.85 12.36
CA LEU A 445 8.30 -12.87 13.30
C LEU A 445 8.49 -12.34 14.73
N ALA A 446 9.01 -11.12 14.89
CA ALA A 446 9.28 -10.54 16.20
C ALA A 446 8.02 -10.40 17.07
N TYR A 447 6.84 -10.26 16.45
CA TYR A 447 5.59 -10.18 17.19
C TYR A 447 5.21 -11.50 17.90
N LEU A 448 5.83 -12.63 17.55
CA LEU A 448 5.60 -13.90 18.24
C LEU A 448 5.91 -13.83 19.74
N GLU A 449 6.93 -13.07 20.15
CA GLU A 449 7.25 -12.82 21.57
C GLU A 449 6.04 -12.26 22.34
N LYS A 450 5.26 -11.40 21.68
CA LYS A 450 4.06 -10.75 22.27
C LYS A 450 2.82 -11.63 22.11
N LEU A 451 2.71 -12.35 20.99
CA LEU A 451 1.53 -13.14 20.65
C LEU A 451 1.48 -14.49 21.35
N CYS A 452 2.55 -15.28 21.28
CA CYS A 452 2.56 -16.67 21.75
C CYS A 452 2.15 -16.86 23.22
N PRO A 453 2.49 -15.96 24.17
CA PRO A 453 2.01 -16.07 25.55
C PRO A 453 0.48 -15.98 25.68
N THR A 454 -0.19 -15.30 24.74
CA THR A 454 -1.62 -14.93 24.83
C THR A 454 -2.56 -15.91 24.15
N VAL A 455 -2.05 -16.80 23.30
CA VAL A 455 -2.89 -17.72 22.52
C VAL A 455 -3.16 -19.02 23.26
N VAL A 456 -4.26 -19.67 22.88
CA VAL A 456 -4.63 -20.99 23.41
C VAL A 456 -3.70 -22.07 22.86
N ASP A 457 -3.65 -23.21 23.55
CA ASP A 457 -2.87 -24.34 23.06
C ASP A 457 -3.34 -24.81 21.68
N GLY A 458 -2.39 -25.14 20.81
CA GLY A 458 -2.65 -25.70 19.48
C GLY A 458 -3.03 -24.69 18.39
N THR A 459 -3.13 -23.39 18.70
CA THR A 459 -3.42 -22.30 17.74
C THR A 459 -2.48 -22.35 16.54
N LYS A 460 -3.01 -22.40 15.32
CA LYS A 460 -2.27 -22.38 14.04
C LYS A 460 -1.97 -20.95 13.62
N VAL A 461 -0.72 -20.54 13.78
CA VAL A 461 -0.23 -19.23 13.35
C VAL A 461 0.52 -19.39 12.04
N VAL A 462 0.05 -18.73 10.97
CA VAL A 462 0.73 -18.69 9.68
C VAL A 462 1.34 -17.30 9.48
N ILE A 463 2.64 -17.27 9.19
CA ILE A 463 3.41 -16.05 8.96
C ILE A 463 3.83 -16.02 7.50
N ASN A 464 3.59 -14.90 6.81
CA ASN A 464 4.11 -14.72 5.46
C ASN A 464 5.62 -14.48 5.50
N CYS A 465 6.41 -15.46 5.07
CA CYS A 465 7.84 -15.31 4.88
C CYS A 465 8.08 -14.58 3.55
N SER A 466 7.81 -13.28 3.55
CA SER A 466 7.61 -12.45 2.35
C SER A 466 8.80 -12.37 1.38
N GLY A 467 10.01 -12.70 1.86
CA GLY A 467 11.25 -12.67 1.12
C GLY A 467 12.43 -13.19 1.93
N ARG A 468 13.52 -13.53 1.24
CA ARG A 468 14.79 -14.01 1.83
C ARG A 468 15.75 -12.87 2.18
N GLY A 469 16.59 -13.10 3.18
CA GLY A 469 17.46 -12.10 3.78
C GLY A 469 18.83 -11.92 3.13
N ASP A 470 19.12 -12.54 1.98
CA ASP A 470 20.44 -12.39 1.32
C ASP A 470 20.82 -10.91 1.09
N LYS A 471 19.82 -10.08 0.76
CA LYS A 471 20.01 -8.63 0.53
C LYS A 471 20.33 -7.85 1.80
N ASP A 472 20.05 -8.42 2.97
CA ASP A 472 20.17 -7.76 4.27
C ASP A 472 21.42 -8.20 5.03
N VAL A 473 22.20 -9.15 4.50
CA VAL A 473 23.38 -9.71 5.19
C VAL A 473 24.44 -8.65 5.47
N ASP A 474 24.78 -7.81 4.48
CA ASP A 474 25.80 -6.76 4.67
C ASP A 474 25.37 -5.76 5.76
N GLN A 475 24.09 -5.39 5.77
CA GLN A 475 23.51 -4.54 6.79
C GLN A 475 23.53 -5.23 8.16
N ALA A 476 23.19 -6.52 8.22
CA ALA A 476 23.21 -7.31 9.44
C ALA A 476 24.62 -7.46 10.02
N ILE A 477 25.66 -7.64 9.19
CA ILE A 477 27.07 -7.68 9.66
C ILE A 477 27.40 -6.41 10.44
N SER A 478 27.10 -5.25 9.87
CA SER A 478 27.36 -3.95 10.52
C SER A 478 26.60 -3.80 11.84
N MET A 479 25.39 -4.35 11.95
CA MET A 479 24.52 -4.12 13.11
C MET A 479 24.73 -5.14 14.22
N LEU A 480 25.19 -6.33 13.87
CA LEU A 480 25.47 -7.41 14.83
C LEU A 480 26.89 -7.35 15.40
N ASN A 481 27.72 -6.41 14.94
CA ASN A 481 29.14 -6.28 15.29
C ASN A 481 29.90 -7.62 15.11
N MET A 482 29.60 -8.34 14.03
CA MET A 482 30.17 -9.66 13.72
C MET A 482 31.32 -9.60 12.71
#